data_AF-A0A0K3A0G2-F1
#
_entry.id   AF-A0A0K3A0G2-F1
#
_cell.length_a   1.000
_cell.length_b   1.000
_cell.length_c   1.000
_cell.angle_alpha   90.00
_cell.angle_beta   90.00
_cell.angle_gamma   90.00
#
_symmetry.space_group_name_H-M   'P 1'
#
loop_
_entity.id
_entity.type
_entity.pdbx_description
1 polymer ?
#
loop_
_entity_poly.entity_id
_entity_poly.type
_entity_poly.pdbx_seq_one_letter_code
_entity_poly.pdbx_strand_id
1 'polypeptide(L)'
;MKCAASQAFSSTAEEQLAFSQFAAAQVRDLGLLRDIDQTCSALEQKRKVFVFVNDMVCGMLKSLASVDSVVPEEEILESINRISDGLIGYSGNLKAGLKAANRDRQLRADDGVHDAYRAAISALCDLHEVVEDYRMALLHHNALRDDGDAGPVLSNVDEIKAYLERL
;
A
#
# COMPACT_ATOMS: atom_id res chain seq x y z
N MET A 1 26.05 -38.23 -57.38
CA MET A 1 25.17 -37.61 -56.36
C MET A 1 25.53 -38.22 -55.00
N LYS A 2 26.13 -37.44 -54.11
CA LYS A 2 26.58 -37.91 -52.78
C LYS A 2 25.46 -37.67 -51.76
N CYS A 3 25.08 -38.72 -51.04
CA CYS A 3 24.17 -38.66 -49.90
C CYS A 3 24.78 -37.78 -48.79
N ALA A 4 24.03 -36.79 -48.32
CA ALA A 4 24.36 -36.03 -47.13
C ALA A 4 24.04 -36.88 -45.90
N ALA A 5 25.08 -37.10 -45.08
CA ALA A 5 24.99 -37.83 -43.82
C ALA A 5 24.06 -37.11 -42.84
N SER A 6 23.07 -37.85 -42.34
CA SER A 6 22.29 -37.51 -41.16
C SER A 6 23.24 -37.45 -39.97
N GLN A 7 23.55 -36.25 -39.48
CA GLN A 7 24.26 -36.08 -38.21
C GLN A 7 23.32 -36.51 -37.08
N ALA A 8 23.50 -37.74 -36.60
CA ALA A 8 22.92 -38.18 -35.34
C ALA A 8 23.57 -37.36 -34.22
N PHE A 9 22.78 -36.48 -33.59
CA PHE A 9 23.14 -35.83 -32.33
C PHE A 9 23.24 -36.92 -31.25
N SER A 10 24.43 -37.46 -31.05
CA SER A 10 24.76 -38.31 -29.91
C SER A 10 25.14 -37.41 -28.74
N SER A 11 24.15 -36.95 -27.97
CA SER A 11 24.44 -36.27 -26.70
C SER A 11 25.06 -37.28 -25.74
N THR A 12 26.18 -36.92 -25.10
CA THR A 12 26.83 -37.81 -24.14
C THR A 12 25.97 -37.99 -22.89
N ALA A 13 26.14 -39.10 -22.16
CA ALA A 13 25.41 -39.33 -20.92
C ALA A 13 25.66 -38.20 -19.90
N GLU A 14 26.84 -37.59 -19.91
CA GLU A 14 27.21 -36.44 -19.08
C GLU A 14 26.41 -35.18 -19.44
N GLU A 15 26.20 -34.90 -20.73
CA GLU A 15 25.35 -33.78 -21.18
C GLU A 15 23.89 -33.99 -20.81
N GLN A 16 23.38 -35.22 -20.90
CA GLN A 16 22.03 -35.55 -20.47
C GLN A 16 21.87 -35.44 -18.95
N LEU A 17 22.88 -35.85 -18.17
CA LEU A 17 22.89 -35.74 -16.72
C LEU A 17 22.99 -34.28 -16.28
N ALA A 18 23.87 -33.49 -16.91
CA ALA A 18 23.99 -32.06 -16.68
C ALA A 18 22.69 -31.32 -17.03
N PHE A 19 22.07 -31.65 -18.17
CA PHE A 19 20.77 -31.08 -18.55
C PHE A 19 19.66 -31.51 -17.60
N SER A 20 19.64 -32.76 -17.14
CA SER A 20 18.67 -33.23 -16.15
C SER A 20 18.85 -32.58 -14.79
N GLN A 21 20.09 -32.31 -14.38
CA GLN A 21 20.40 -31.59 -13.14
C GLN A 21 20.04 -30.11 -13.27
N PHE A 22 20.27 -29.50 -14.44
CA PHE A 22 19.82 -28.13 -14.76
C PHE A 22 18.29 -28.03 -14.83
N ALA A 23 17.63 -29.04 -15.41
CA ALA A 23 16.18 -29.11 -15.49
C ALA A 23 15.58 -29.36 -14.10
N ALA A 24 16.13 -30.28 -13.31
CA ALA A 24 15.72 -30.53 -11.94
C ALA A 24 15.96 -29.32 -11.02
N ALA A 25 17.02 -28.54 -11.26
CA ALA A 25 17.26 -27.27 -10.57
C ALA A 25 16.28 -26.15 -11.00
N GLN A 26 15.63 -26.29 -12.17
CA GLN A 26 14.62 -25.36 -12.68
C GLN A 26 13.18 -25.76 -12.36
N VAL A 27 12.92 -27.03 -12.04
CA VAL A 27 11.59 -27.48 -11.60
C VAL A 27 11.32 -26.92 -10.20
N ARG A 28 10.55 -25.83 -10.16
CA ARG A 28 10.06 -25.26 -8.90
C ARG A 28 8.91 -26.09 -8.37
N ASP A 29 8.82 -26.14 -7.05
CA ASP A 29 7.70 -26.78 -6.37
C ASP A 29 6.37 -26.10 -6.79
N LEU A 30 5.38 -26.92 -7.17
CA LEU A 30 4.06 -26.41 -7.57
C LEU A 30 3.32 -25.79 -6.38
N GLY A 31 3.60 -26.25 -5.16
CA GLY A 31 3.10 -25.63 -3.93
C GLY A 31 3.57 -24.19 -3.81
N LEU A 32 4.88 -23.97 -3.91
CA LEU A 32 5.48 -22.64 -3.92
C LEU A 32 4.88 -21.71 -4.99
N LEU A 33 4.75 -22.20 -6.24
CA LEU A 33 4.18 -21.38 -7.32
C LEU A 33 2.73 -20.97 -7.05
N ARG A 34 1.94 -21.87 -6.47
CA ARG A 34 0.57 -21.57 -6.05
C ARG A 34 0.54 -20.54 -4.91
N ASP A 35 1.43 -20.67 -3.93
CA ASP A 35 1.49 -19.75 -2.79
C ASP A 35 1.93 -18.34 -3.22
N ILE A 36 2.82 -18.25 -4.21
CA ILE A 36 3.19 -16.99 -4.88
C ILE A 36 1.96 -16.34 -5.52
N ASP A 37 1.23 -17.09 -6.36
CA ASP A 37 0.05 -16.58 -7.07
C ASP A 37 -1.04 -16.11 -6.11
N GLN A 38 -1.30 -16.88 -5.05
CA GLN A 38 -2.24 -16.51 -3.99
C GLN A 38 -1.80 -15.24 -3.26
N THR A 39 -0.51 -15.11 -2.95
CA THR A 39 0.03 -13.92 -2.29
C THR A 39 -0.11 -12.69 -3.18
N CYS A 40 0.27 -12.78 -4.45
CA CYS A 40 0.12 -11.70 -5.42
C CYS A 40 -1.34 -11.29 -5.58
N SER A 41 -2.25 -12.26 -5.72
CA SER A 41 -3.69 -12.01 -5.83
C SER A 41 -4.28 -11.33 -4.60
N ALA A 42 -3.88 -11.76 -3.39
CA ALA A 42 -4.33 -11.16 -2.15
C ALA A 42 -3.82 -9.71 -1.98
N LEU A 43 -2.57 -9.45 -2.36
CA LEU A 43 -1.99 -8.09 -2.33
C LEU A 43 -2.67 -7.17 -3.35
N GLU A 44 -2.96 -7.69 -4.55
CA GLU A 44 -3.67 -6.95 -5.57
C GLU A 44 -5.10 -6.61 -5.13
N GLN A 45 -5.80 -7.54 -4.47
CA GLN A 45 -7.11 -7.28 -3.90
C GLN A 45 -7.04 -6.18 -2.82
N LYS A 46 -6.05 -6.23 -1.93
CA LYS A 46 -5.84 -5.17 -0.93
C LYS A 46 -5.58 -3.81 -1.59
N ARG A 47 -4.72 -3.77 -2.62
CA ARG A 47 -4.45 -2.56 -3.40
C ARG A 47 -5.74 -1.97 -3.97
N LYS A 48 -6.58 -2.79 -4.61
CA LYS A 48 -7.87 -2.35 -5.17
C LYS A 48 -8.80 -1.78 -4.11
N VAL A 49 -8.84 -2.39 -2.92
CA VAL A 49 -9.62 -1.86 -1.80
C VAL A 49 -9.09 -0.50 -1.35
N PHE A 50 -7.77 -0.33 -1.20
CA PHE A 50 -7.20 0.96 -0.81
C PHE A 50 -7.50 2.06 -1.83
N VAL A 51 -7.35 1.75 -3.12
CA VAL A 51 -7.70 2.70 -4.20
C VAL A 51 -9.18 3.05 -4.17
N PHE A 52 -10.07 2.06 -4.02
CA PHE A 52 -11.51 2.31 -3.93
C PHE A 52 -11.88 3.22 -2.75
N VAL A 53 -11.30 2.98 -1.57
CA VAL A 53 -11.54 3.84 -0.41
C VAL A 53 -10.92 5.23 -0.62
N ASN A 54 -9.75 5.33 -1.25
CA ASN A 54 -9.13 6.61 -1.59
C ASN A 54 -10.07 7.45 -2.48
N ASP A 55 -10.63 6.85 -3.53
CA ASP A 55 -11.59 7.51 -4.42
C ASP A 55 -12.84 7.99 -3.66
N MET A 56 -13.34 7.19 -2.71
CA MET A 56 -14.46 7.60 -1.85
C MET A 56 -14.12 8.81 -0.99
N VAL A 57 -12.97 8.81 -0.31
CA VAL A 57 -12.55 9.92 0.56
C VAL A 57 -12.27 11.17 -0.27
N CYS A 58 -11.66 11.04 -1.45
CA CYS A 58 -11.53 12.13 -2.43
C CYS A 58 -12.90 12.72 -2.82
N GLY A 59 -13.91 11.87 -3.00
CA GLY A 59 -15.29 12.31 -3.26
C GLY A 59 -15.90 13.09 -2.09
N MET A 60 -15.68 12.63 -0.86
CA MET A 60 -16.11 13.33 0.37
C MET A 60 -15.41 14.68 0.50
N LEU A 61 -14.09 14.74 0.28
CA LEU A 61 -13.30 15.97 0.31
C LEU A 61 -13.82 17.01 -0.68
N LYS A 62 -14.13 16.61 -1.91
CA LYS A 62 -14.73 17.51 -2.92
C LYS A 62 -16.11 18.00 -2.51
N SER A 63 -16.91 17.13 -1.89
CA SER A 63 -18.28 17.46 -1.47
C SER A 63 -18.30 18.38 -0.26
N LEU A 64 -17.29 18.31 0.61
CA LEU A 64 -17.19 19.14 1.81
C LEU A 64 -17.24 20.64 1.47
N ALA A 65 -16.57 21.06 0.40
CA ALA A 65 -16.58 22.47 -0.05
C ALA A 65 -17.99 22.99 -0.41
N SER A 66 -18.94 22.11 -0.74
CA SER A 66 -20.32 22.46 -1.08
C SER A 66 -21.29 22.44 0.11
N VAL A 67 -20.82 22.10 1.31
CA VAL A 67 -21.64 22.08 2.52
C VAL A 67 -21.68 23.48 3.13
N ASP A 68 -22.86 24.06 3.28
CA ASP A 68 -22.98 25.43 3.82
C ASP A 68 -23.08 25.49 5.35
N SER A 69 -23.13 24.34 6.03
CA SER A 69 -23.23 24.22 7.48
C SER A 69 -21.97 23.67 8.13
N VAL A 70 -21.87 23.86 9.44
CA VAL A 70 -20.94 23.12 10.30
C VAL A 70 -21.26 21.62 10.23
N VAL A 71 -20.21 20.81 10.18
CA VAL A 71 -20.27 19.35 10.13
C VAL A 71 -19.94 18.80 11.53
N PRO A 72 -20.66 17.78 12.05
CA PRO A 72 -20.40 17.24 13.38
C PRO A 72 -19.01 16.58 13.48
N GLU A 73 -18.07 17.26 14.14
CA GLU A 73 -16.66 16.85 14.17
C GLU A 73 -16.42 15.57 14.96
N GLU A 74 -17.02 15.44 16.14
CA GLU A 74 -16.65 14.42 17.12
C GLU A 74 -16.72 13.00 16.54
N GLU A 75 -17.86 12.64 15.93
CA GLU A 75 -18.07 11.31 15.36
C GLU A 75 -17.20 11.05 14.11
N ILE A 76 -17.01 12.09 13.29
CA ILE A 76 -16.26 11.97 12.03
C ILE A 76 -14.76 11.91 12.30
N LEU A 77 -14.23 12.75 13.20
CA LEU A 77 -12.83 12.73 13.61
C LEU A 77 -12.48 11.44 14.34
N GLU A 78 -13.37 10.91 15.19
CA GLU A 78 -13.16 9.61 15.81
C GLU A 78 -13.05 8.50 14.74
N SER A 79 -13.93 8.53 13.74
CA SER A 79 -13.90 7.57 12.63
C SER A 79 -12.63 7.70 11.79
N ILE A 80 -12.21 8.92 11.48
CA ILE A 80 -10.96 9.21 10.77
C ILE A 80 -9.76 8.69 11.55
N ASN A 81 -9.68 8.96 12.86
CA ASN A 81 -8.58 8.51 13.71
C ASN A 81 -8.50 6.97 13.74
N ARG A 82 -9.64 6.28 13.88
CA ARG A 82 -9.69 4.81 13.80
C ARG A 82 -9.22 4.28 12.44
N ILE A 83 -9.56 4.96 11.35
CA ILE A 83 -9.07 4.61 10.01
C ILE A 83 -7.56 4.81 9.95
N SER A 84 -7.02 5.98 10.34
CA SER A 84 -5.59 6.28 10.33
C SER A 84 -4.79 5.26 11.15
N ASP A 85 -5.24 4.92 12.36
CA ASP A 85 -4.61 3.89 13.20
C ASP A 85 -4.62 2.51 12.51
N GLY A 86 -5.73 2.15 11.89
CA GLY A 86 -5.86 0.92 11.09
C GLY A 86 -4.88 0.89 9.92
N LEU A 87 -4.73 2.00 9.20
CA LEU A 87 -3.80 2.14 8.07
C LEU A 87 -2.34 2.00 8.54
N ILE A 88 -1.98 2.56 9.70
CA ILE A 88 -0.65 2.38 10.30
C ILE A 88 -0.39 0.89 10.58
N GLY A 89 -1.36 0.19 11.17
CA GLY A 89 -1.28 -1.25 11.40
C GLY A 89 -1.08 -2.05 10.12
N TYR A 90 -1.85 -1.76 9.06
CA TYR A 90 -1.68 -2.38 7.76
C TYR A 90 -0.31 -2.09 7.13
N SER A 91 0.21 -0.88 7.29
CA SER A 91 1.54 -0.49 6.80
C SER A 91 2.63 -1.33 7.45
N GLY A 92 2.54 -1.52 8.77
CA GLY A 92 3.44 -2.40 9.51
C GLY A 92 3.43 -3.84 8.98
N ASN A 93 2.24 -4.40 8.77
CA ASN A 93 2.07 -5.76 8.25
C ASN A 93 2.63 -5.93 6.84
N LEU A 94 2.35 -4.99 5.93
CA LEU A 94 2.86 -5.05 4.55
C LEU A 94 4.38 -4.88 4.50
N LYS A 95 4.95 -3.98 5.30
CA LYS A 95 6.42 -3.80 5.40
C LYS A 95 7.10 -5.04 5.97
N ALA A 96 6.50 -5.67 6.99
CA ALA A 96 6.99 -6.94 7.53
C ALA A 96 6.93 -8.06 6.48
N GLY A 97 5.84 -8.16 5.73
CA GLY A 97 5.69 -9.10 4.61
C GLY A 97 6.72 -8.88 3.51
N LEU A 98 6.92 -7.63 3.07
CA LEU A 98 7.96 -7.28 2.10
C LEU A 98 9.37 -7.64 2.61
N LYS A 99 9.65 -7.39 3.90
CA LYS A 99 10.93 -7.75 4.52
C LYS A 99 11.13 -9.27 4.58
N ALA A 100 10.07 -10.03 4.80
CA ALA A 100 10.11 -11.49 4.75
C ALA A 100 10.36 -11.98 3.31
N ALA A 101 9.64 -11.43 2.33
CA ALA A 101 9.83 -11.76 0.91
C ALA A 101 11.27 -11.48 0.45
N ASN A 102 11.85 -10.34 0.82
CA ASN A 102 13.25 -10.00 0.49
C ASN A 102 14.28 -10.98 1.08
N ARG A 103 13.92 -11.73 2.12
CA ARG A 103 14.80 -12.71 2.79
C ARG A 103 14.57 -14.13 2.28
N ASP A 104 13.49 -14.37 1.55
CA ASP A 104 13.15 -15.66 1.02
C ASP A 104 14.00 -15.97 -0.22
N ARG A 105 14.83 -17.02 -0.12
CA ARG A 105 15.71 -17.45 -1.21
C ARG A 105 14.98 -18.23 -2.30
N GLN A 106 13.74 -18.67 -2.04
CA GLN A 106 12.92 -19.38 -3.00
C GLN A 106 12.16 -18.42 -3.93
N LEU A 107 12.01 -17.16 -3.50
CA LEU A 107 11.46 -16.10 -4.33
C LEU A 107 12.51 -15.57 -5.30
N ARG A 108 12.08 -15.39 -6.54
CA ARG A 108 12.86 -14.75 -7.60
C ARG A 108 12.32 -13.35 -7.86
N ALA A 109 13.10 -12.53 -8.54
CA ALA A 109 12.72 -11.15 -8.85
C ALA A 109 11.51 -11.10 -9.81
N ASP A 110 11.38 -12.09 -10.70
CA ASP A 110 10.32 -12.21 -11.70
C ASP A 110 9.00 -12.79 -11.14
N ASP A 111 8.96 -13.21 -9.87
CA ASP A 111 7.75 -13.71 -9.23
C ASP A 111 6.70 -12.63 -8.94
N GLY A 112 7.07 -11.35 -9.06
CA GLY A 112 6.16 -10.21 -8.87
C GLY A 112 5.73 -9.95 -7.42
N VAL A 113 6.05 -10.82 -6.45
CA VAL A 113 5.68 -10.68 -5.04
C VAL A 113 6.19 -9.37 -4.44
N HIS A 114 7.45 -9.02 -4.72
CA HIS A 114 8.06 -7.78 -4.24
C HIS A 114 7.34 -6.54 -4.78
N ASP A 115 7.00 -6.55 -6.06
CA ASP A 115 6.30 -5.46 -6.72
C ASP A 115 4.86 -5.34 -6.22
N ALA A 116 4.17 -6.47 -6.01
CA ALA A 116 2.83 -6.50 -5.43
C ALA A 116 2.81 -5.89 -4.01
N TYR A 117 3.79 -6.22 -3.16
CA TYR A 117 3.91 -5.58 -1.84
C TYR A 117 4.16 -4.08 -1.94
N ARG A 118 5.09 -3.65 -2.81
CA ARG A 118 5.39 -2.21 -3.00
C ARG A 118 4.18 -1.44 -3.51
N ALA A 119 3.46 -2.00 -4.47
CA ALA A 119 2.24 -1.41 -5.02
C ALA A 119 1.13 -1.29 -3.97
N ALA A 120 0.94 -2.32 -3.14
CA ALA A 120 -0.02 -2.28 -2.03
C ALA A 120 0.38 -1.25 -0.96
N ILE A 121 1.67 -1.15 -0.63
CA ILE A 121 2.19 -0.13 0.32
C ILE A 121 1.99 1.27 -0.23
N SER A 122 2.28 1.51 -1.52
CA SER A 122 2.07 2.81 -2.16
C SER A 122 0.61 3.22 -2.08
N ALA A 123 -0.32 2.37 -2.51
CA ALA A 123 -1.76 2.66 -2.47
C ALA A 123 -2.27 2.91 -1.04
N LEU A 124 -1.70 2.23 -0.04
CA LEU A 124 -2.01 2.49 1.36
C LEU A 124 -1.51 3.86 1.82
N CYS A 125 -0.31 4.27 1.40
CA CYS A 125 0.23 5.60 1.69
C CYS A 125 -0.62 6.69 1.05
N ASP A 126 -1.01 6.51 -0.21
CA ASP A 126 -1.88 7.45 -0.93
C ASP A 126 -3.23 7.59 -0.22
N LEU A 127 -3.83 6.47 0.23
CA LEU A 127 -5.05 6.48 1.03
C LEU A 127 -4.87 7.23 2.37
N HIS A 128 -3.76 6.99 3.07
CA HIS A 128 -3.48 7.69 4.33
C HIS A 128 -3.36 9.21 4.12
N GLU A 129 -2.65 9.64 3.07
CA GLU A 129 -2.53 11.06 2.73
C GLU A 129 -3.90 11.71 2.49
N VAL A 130 -4.75 11.09 1.69
CA VAL A 130 -6.10 11.61 1.41
C VAL A 130 -7.00 11.63 2.65
N VAL A 131 -6.87 10.67 3.56
CA VAL A 131 -7.60 10.67 4.85
C VAL A 131 -7.16 11.85 5.73
N GLU A 132 -5.86 12.13 5.79
CA GLU A 132 -5.32 13.27 6.53
C GLU A 132 -5.73 14.61 5.89
N ASP A 133 -5.71 14.71 4.56
CA ASP A 133 -6.21 15.88 3.84
C ASP A 133 -7.69 16.13 4.14
N TYR A 134 -8.51 15.07 4.16
CA TYR A 134 -9.92 15.18 4.55
C TYR A 134 -10.08 15.65 6.00
N ARG A 135 -9.27 15.14 6.93
CA ARG A 135 -9.27 15.61 8.32
C ARG A 135 -8.99 17.10 8.40
N MET A 136 -7.93 17.56 7.73
CA MET A 136 -7.54 18.97 7.75
C MET A 136 -8.59 19.86 7.09
N ALA A 137 -9.17 19.40 5.98
CA ALA A 137 -10.22 20.13 5.29
C ALA A 137 -11.49 20.26 6.15
N LEU A 138 -11.88 19.21 6.88
CA LEU A 138 -13.02 19.22 7.79
C LEU A 138 -12.84 20.26 8.90
N LEU A 139 -11.70 20.24 9.58
CA LEU A 139 -11.37 21.20 10.64
C LEU A 139 -11.38 22.64 10.12
N HIS A 140 -10.77 22.86 8.95
CA HIS A 140 -10.75 24.18 8.33
C HIS A 140 -12.15 24.65 7.89
N HIS A 141 -12.96 23.74 7.32
CA HIS A 141 -14.32 24.02 6.90
C HIS A 141 -15.21 24.51 8.03
N ASN A 142 -15.11 23.85 9.18
CA ASN A 142 -15.85 24.22 10.38
C ASN A 142 -15.31 25.49 11.01
N ALA A 143 -13.99 25.66 11.11
CA ALA A 143 -13.39 26.90 11.62
C ALA A 143 -13.81 28.16 10.82
N LEU A 144 -14.07 28.03 9.52
CA LEU A 144 -14.58 29.13 8.69
C LEU A 144 -16.07 29.45 8.90
N ARG A 145 -16.85 28.53 9.49
CA ARG A 145 -18.32 28.62 9.64
C ARG A 145 -18.76 28.68 11.10
N ASP A 146 -17.84 28.45 12.02
CA ASP A 146 -18.07 28.65 13.44
C ASP A 146 -17.95 30.15 13.75
N ASP A 147 -19.07 30.85 13.60
CA ASP A 147 -19.21 32.27 13.97
C ASP A 147 -19.23 32.45 15.52
N GLY A 148 -19.14 31.36 16.28
CA GLY A 148 -19.22 31.30 17.73
C GLY A 148 -17.88 31.44 18.42
N ASP A 149 -17.54 32.65 18.87
CA ASP A 149 -16.55 32.94 19.92
C ASP A 149 -15.22 32.18 19.77
N ALA A 150 -14.65 32.17 18.56
CA ALA A 150 -13.25 31.84 18.38
C ALA A 150 -12.46 32.81 19.27
N GLY A 151 -11.92 32.30 20.38
CA GLY A 151 -11.13 33.08 21.33
C GLY A 151 -10.02 33.88 20.65
N PRO A 152 -9.28 34.73 21.39
CA PRO A 152 -8.32 35.66 20.79
C PRO A 152 -7.38 34.95 19.82
N VAL A 153 -7.34 35.41 18.57
CA VAL A 153 -6.44 34.88 17.53
C VAL A 153 -5.00 35.10 17.98
N LEU A 154 -4.35 34.02 18.39
CA LEU A 154 -2.94 34.05 18.81
C LEU A 154 -2.07 34.17 17.56
N SER A 155 -1.51 35.34 17.34
CA SER A 155 -0.87 35.73 16.08
C SER A 155 0.65 35.64 16.12
N ASN A 156 1.23 35.39 17.29
CA ASN A 156 2.68 35.24 17.46
C ASN A 156 3.03 34.13 18.47
N VAL A 157 4.31 33.72 18.42
CA VAL A 157 4.84 32.59 19.20
C VAL A 157 4.75 32.83 20.71
N ASP A 158 4.86 34.07 21.16
CA ASP A 158 4.82 34.41 22.59
C ASP A 158 3.40 34.34 23.14
N GLU A 159 2.40 34.76 22.37
CA GLU A 159 0.97 34.59 22.67
C GLU A 159 0.57 33.12 22.76
N ILE A 160 1.07 32.28 21.83
CA ILE A 160 0.84 30.83 21.84
C ILE A 160 1.43 30.20 23.11
N LYS A 161 2.67 30.55 23.46
CA LYS A 161 3.32 30.05 24.69
C LYS A 161 2.55 30.46 25.95
N ALA A 162 2.20 31.74 26.06
CA ALA A 162 1.48 32.25 27.22
C ALA A 162 0.08 31.64 27.38
N TYR A 163 -0.57 31.26 26.29
CA TYR A 163 -1.84 30.54 26.34
C TYR A 163 -1.66 29.08 26.79
N LEU A 164 -0.67 28.37 26.25
CA LEU A 164 -0.37 26.98 26.63
C LEU A 164 0.07 26.84 28.10
N GLU A 165 0.77 27.84 28.64
CA GLU A 165 1.15 27.88 30.07
C GLU A 165 -0.03 28.14 31.02
N ARG A 166 -1.18 28.58 30.50
CA ARG A 166 -2.40 28.88 31.27
C ARG A 166 -3.45 27.76 31.23
N LEU A 167 -3.25 26.75 30.38
CA LEU A 167 -4.03 25.51 30.35
C LEU A 167 -3.54 24.55 31.46
#